data_AF-A0A945ZCL4-F1
#
_entry.id   AF-A0A945ZCL4-F1
#
_cell.length_a   1.000
_cell.length_b   1.000
_cell.length_c   1.000
_cell.angle_alpha   90.00
_cell.angle_beta   90.00
_cell.angle_gamma   90.00
#
_symmetry.space_group_name_H-M   'P 1'
#
loop_
_entity.id
_entity.type
_entity.pdbx_description
1 polymer ?
#
loop_
_entity_poly.entity_id
_entity_poly.type
_entity_poly.pdbx_seq_one_letter_code
_entity_poly.pdbx_strand_id
1 'polypeptide(L)'
;YLAALASGMTPASEIDDGPVSIGKWKPRNFSGKHHGIVSLKQALAGSYNSAAIRLSEQIGRRSSISLARQLGYVGSIGDGAGFVLGTGEASPLQMTTLYAGLAAGGRPALAHGIAEIRDRNGRSLYQNRPANLAPVVPDAAIYDLTTMLRAVVEGGTGKAARIGRPAAGKTGTSQDNRDAWFVGYTAELVAGVWIGRDDARPMKGVTGGGAPARIWADFMRRALKGTAPRDLLAGTNWRLAAK
;
A
#
# COMPACT_ATOMS: atom_id res chain seq x y z
N TYR A 1 1.45 3.59 -9.31
CA TYR A 1 -0.01 3.43 -9.46
C TYR A 1 -0.78 4.66 -9.00
N LEU A 2 -0.80 5.04 -7.72
CA LEU A 2 -1.59 6.21 -7.30
C LEU A 2 -1.23 7.50 -8.05
N ALA A 3 0.05 7.76 -8.31
CA ALA A 3 0.47 8.90 -9.12
C ALA A 3 -0.12 8.89 -10.55
N ALA A 4 -0.28 7.71 -11.15
CA ALA A 4 -0.90 7.56 -12.47
C ALA A 4 -2.42 7.82 -12.42
N LEU A 5 -3.08 7.35 -11.36
CA LEU A 5 -4.49 7.59 -11.14
C LEU A 5 -4.77 9.08 -10.86
N ALA A 6 -3.89 9.72 -10.08
CA ALA A 6 -3.96 11.15 -9.81
C ALA A 6 -3.73 12.00 -11.08
N SER A 7 -3.05 11.47 -12.09
CA SER A 7 -2.89 12.13 -13.40
C SER A 7 -4.00 11.79 -14.41
N GLY A 8 -5.09 11.14 -13.97
CA GLY A 8 -6.28 10.86 -14.80
C GLY A 8 -6.32 9.48 -15.44
N MET A 9 -5.36 8.59 -15.18
CA MET A 9 -5.52 7.18 -15.57
C MET A 9 -6.56 6.49 -14.69
N THR A 10 -7.13 5.40 -15.17
CA THR A 10 -8.15 4.62 -14.45
C THR A 10 -7.67 3.19 -14.20
N PRO A 11 -8.35 2.40 -13.36
CA PRO A 11 -8.05 0.97 -13.19
C PRO A 11 -8.11 0.17 -14.50
N ALA A 12 -8.87 0.65 -15.49
CA ALA A 12 -9.02 0.04 -16.82
C ALA A 12 -7.97 0.51 -17.84
N SER A 13 -7.23 1.58 -17.55
CA SER A 13 -6.12 2.02 -18.41
C SER A 13 -5.15 0.87 -18.65
N GLU A 14 -4.69 0.75 -19.89
CA GLU A 14 -3.84 -0.35 -20.32
C GLU A 14 -2.36 -0.01 -20.15
N ILE A 15 -1.57 -1.05 -19.87
CA ILE A 15 -0.12 -0.99 -19.79
C ILE A 15 0.47 -2.30 -20.32
N ASP A 16 1.58 -2.20 -21.04
CA ASP A 16 2.31 -3.37 -21.53
C ASP A 16 3.13 -4.00 -20.38
N ASP A 17 2.93 -5.30 -20.15
CA ASP A 17 3.72 -6.16 -19.26
C ASP A 17 4.72 -7.05 -20.03
N GLY A 18 5.04 -6.69 -21.27
CA GLY A 18 6.14 -7.26 -22.03
C GLY A 18 7.52 -6.88 -21.47
N PRO A 19 8.61 -7.49 -22.00
CA PRO A 19 9.98 -7.21 -21.59
C PRO A 19 10.27 -5.71 -21.53
N VAL A 20 11.00 -5.27 -20.51
CA VAL A 20 11.41 -3.88 -20.33
C VAL A 20 12.92 -3.81 -20.13
N SER A 21 13.57 -2.80 -20.69
CA SER A 21 15.00 -2.54 -20.55
C SER A 21 15.22 -1.06 -20.27
N ILE A 22 15.97 -0.76 -19.21
CA ILE A 22 16.40 0.60 -18.88
C ILE A 22 17.93 0.59 -18.86
N GLY A 23 18.54 1.10 -19.93
CA GLY A 23 19.96 0.92 -20.19
C GLY A 23 20.33 -0.56 -20.20
N LYS A 24 21.25 -0.97 -19.31
CA LYS A 24 21.68 -2.38 -19.16
C LYS A 24 20.79 -3.21 -18.25
N TRP A 25 19.87 -2.59 -17.51
CA TRP A 25 19.02 -3.29 -16.54
C TRP A 25 17.80 -3.92 -17.23
N LYS A 26 17.65 -5.24 -17.08
CA LYS A 26 16.59 -6.06 -17.70
C LYS A 26 15.80 -6.81 -16.61
N PRO A 27 14.90 -6.12 -15.89
CA PRO A 27 14.12 -6.72 -14.81
C PRO A 27 13.12 -7.74 -15.36
N ARG A 28 12.71 -8.67 -14.49
CA ARG A 28 11.74 -9.73 -14.80
C ARG A 28 10.61 -9.75 -13.77
N ASN A 29 9.46 -10.25 -14.20
CA ASN A 29 8.37 -10.59 -13.30
C ASN A 29 8.77 -11.76 -12.39
N PHE A 30 8.23 -11.79 -11.18
CA PHE A 30 8.50 -12.87 -10.22
C PHE A 30 8.13 -14.27 -10.77
N SER A 31 7.06 -14.35 -11.57
CA SER A 31 6.64 -15.59 -12.25
C SER A 31 7.51 -15.98 -13.46
N GLY A 32 8.38 -15.08 -13.92
CA GLY A 32 9.12 -15.22 -15.18
C GLY A 32 8.27 -15.05 -16.45
N LYS A 33 6.95 -14.83 -16.33
CA LYS A 33 6.02 -14.71 -17.47
C LYS A 33 5.68 -13.25 -17.77
N HIS A 34 5.39 -12.97 -19.03
CA HIS A 34 4.83 -11.72 -19.52
C HIS A 34 3.37 -11.91 -19.87
N HIS A 35 2.56 -10.87 -19.67
CA HIS A 35 1.10 -10.95 -19.84
C HIS A 35 0.57 -10.07 -20.99
N GLY A 36 1.46 -9.45 -21.77
CA GLY A 36 1.09 -8.55 -22.86
C GLY A 36 0.43 -7.27 -22.34
N ILE A 37 -0.52 -6.74 -23.11
CA ILE A 37 -1.33 -5.59 -22.68
C ILE A 37 -2.31 -6.02 -21.58
N VAL A 38 -2.22 -5.37 -20.44
CA VAL A 38 -3.08 -5.61 -19.27
C VAL A 38 -3.59 -4.30 -18.70
N SER A 39 -4.73 -4.34 -18.02
CA SER A 39 -5.21 -3.17 -17.25
C SER A 39 -4.30 -2.88 -16.04
N LEU A 40 -4.28 -1.63 -15.58
CA LEU A 40 -3.57 -1.25 -14.35
C LEU A 40 -4.04 -2.09 -13.15
N LYS A 41 -5.35 -2.40 -13.08
CA LYS A 41 -5.94 -3.28 -12.06
C LYS A 41 -5.32 -4.68 -12.10
N GLN A 42 -5.23 -5.30 -13.27
CA GLN A 42 -4.61 -6.62 -13.43
C GLN A 42 -3.12 -6.57 -13.06
N ALA A 43 -2.40 -5.55 -13.53
CA ALA A 43 -0.98 -5.37 -13.23
C ALA A 43 -0.72 -5.25 -11.72
N LEU A 44 -1.50 -4.45 -10.99
CA LEU A 44 -1.36 -4.34 -9.53
C LEU A 44 -1.76 -5.63 -8.81
N ALA A 45 -2.87 -6.26 -9.20
CA ALA A 45 -3.37 -7.50 -8.59
C ALA A 45 -2.37 -8.65 -8.74
N GLY A 46 -1.78 -8.78 -9.93
CA GLY A 46 -0.75 -9.76 -10.27
C GLY A 46 0.67 -9.36 -9.83
N SER A 47 0.86 -8.11 -9.38
CA SER A 47 2.15 -7.55 -8.98
C SER A 47 3.21 -7.64 -10.08
N TYR A 48 2.86 -7.22 -11.29
CA TYR A 48 3.73 -7.33 -12.45
C TYR A 48 4.79 -6.22 -12.47
N ASN A 49 6.06 -6.61 -12.41
CA ASN A 49 7.21 -5.72 -12.33
C ASN A 49 7.38 -4.92 -13.62
N SER A 50 7.27 -5.57 -14.79
CA SER A 50 7.51 -4.89 -16.06
C SER A 50 6.48 -3.79 -16.32
N ALA A 51 5.19 -4.05 -16.05
CA ALA A 51 4.16 -3.02 -16.09
C ALA A 51 4.39 -1.89 -15.07
N ALA A 52 4.77 -2.20 -13.82
CA ALA A 52 5.02 -1.18 -12.79
C ALA A 52 6.19 -0.23 -13.16
N ILE A 53 7.26 -0.80 -13.73
CA ILE A 53 8.43 -0.05 -14.22
C ILE A 53 8.03 0.85 -15.38
N ARG A 54 7.35 0.29 -16.39
CA ARG A 54 6.91 1.04 -17.57
C ARG A 54 5.98 2.20 -17.18
N LEU A 55 5.04 1.95 -16.28
CA LEU A 55 4.15 2.98 -15.73
C LEU A 55 4.92 4.09 -15.01
N SER A 56 5.96 3.72 -14.25
CA SER A 56 6.80 4.70 -13.54
C SER A 56 7.60 5.59 -14.50
N GLU A 57 8.13 5.03 -15.58
CA GLU A 57 8.84 5.81 -16.60
C GLU A 57 7.87 6.75 -17.33
N GLN A 58 6.66 6.29 -17.63
CA GLN A 58 5.64 7.07 -18.32
C GLN A 58 5.14 8.26 -17.50
N ILE A 59 4.88 8.07 -16.19
CA ILE A 59 4.36 9.14 -15.29
C ILE A 59 5.47 10.02 -14.71
N GLY A 60 6.72 9.55 -14.80
CA GLY A 60 7.87 10.16 -14.16
C GLY A 60 8.05 9.69 -12.71
N ARG A 61 9.27 9.26 -12.41
CA ARG A 61 9.66 8.74 -11.08
C ARG A 61 9.41 9.75 -9.96
N ARG A 62 9.73 11.03 -10.21
CA ARG A 62 9.58 12.13 -9.25
C ARG A 62 8.15 12.31 -8.77
N SER A 63 7.16 12.10 -9.64
CA SER A 63 5.74 12.19 -9.29
C SER A 63 5.37 11.19 -8.19
N SER A 64 5.87 9.95 -8.30
CA SER A 64 5.63 8.91 -7.30
C SER A 64 6.36 9.20 -5.97
N ILE A 65 7.60 9.69 -6.04
CA ILE A 65 8.39 10.06 -4.87
C ILE A 65 7.73 11.23 -4.12
N SER A 66 7.38 12.30 -4.84
CA SER A 66 6.70 13.47 -4.29
C SER A 66 5.40 13.09 -3.58
N LEU A 67 4.60 12.22 -4.22
CA LEU A 67 3.35 11.77 -3.63
C LEU A 67 3.55 10.92 -2.36
N ALA A 68 4.55 10.04 -2.34
CA ALA A 68 4.89 9.29 -1.13
C ALA A 68 5.28 10.22 0.03
N ARG A 69 6.06 11.28 -0.26
CA ARG A 69 6.42 12.32 0.73
C ARG A 69 5.18 13.07 1.23
N GLN A 70 4.30 13.49 0.32
CA GLN A 70 3.07 14.20 0.67
C GLN A 70 2.15 13.35 1.57
N LEU A 71 2.09 12.04 1.34
CA LEU A 71 1.34 11.10 2.20
C LEU A 71 2.01 10.82 3.57
N GLY A 72 3.17 11.41 3.85
CA GLY A 72 3.86 11.31 5.14
C GLY A 72 4.99 10.28 5.20
N TYR A 73 5.46 9.74 4.08
CA TYR A 73 6.62 8.85 4.10
C TYR A 73 7.91 9.60 4.42
N VAL A 74 8.53 9.25 5.55
CA VAL A 74 9.76 9.90 6.05
C VAL A 74 11.05 9.11 5.78
N GLY A 75 10.97 7.87 5.27
CA GLY A 75 12.15 7.04 4.99
C GLY A 75 12.96 7.49 3.78
N SER A 76 14.09 6.83 3.50
CA SER A 76 14.82 7.06 2.25
C SER A 76 14.01 6.51 1.07
N ILE A 77 14.02 7.23 -0.06
CA ILE A 77 13.44 6.77 -1.33
C ILE A 77 14.52 6.93 -2.39
N GLY A 78 14.93 5.81 -2.99
CA GLY A 78 15.84 5.86 -4.15
C GLY A 78 15.14 6.48 -5.36
N ASP A 79 15.91 7.11 -6.24
CA ASP A 79 15.44 7.73 -7.49
C ASP A 79 15.84 6.93 -8.75
N GLY A 80 16.62 5.86 -8.56
CA GLY A 80 16.98 4.91 -9.61
C GLY A 80 15.77 4.11 -10.10
N ALA A 81 15.86 3.58 -11.33
CA ALA A 81 14.77 2.87 -12.01
C ALA A 81 14.19 1.68 -11.21
N GLY A 82 15.00 1.09 -10.31
CA GLY A 82 14.59 -0.01 -9.44
C GLY A 82 13.67 0.37 -8.29
N PHE A 83 13.52 1.67 -7.94
CA PHE A 83 12.81 2.06 -6.71
C PHE A 83 11.35 1.56 -6.68
N VAL A 84 10.68 1.49 -7.84
CA VAL A 84 9.31 0.97 -7.95
C VAL A 84 9.17 -0.52 -7.69
N LEU A 85 10.29 -1.25 -7.65
CA LEU A 85 10.33 -2.64 -7.22
C LEU A 85 10.63 -2.79 -5.72
N GLY A 86 10.69 -1.68 -4.98
CA GLY A 86 10.89 -1.68 -3.53
C GLY A 86 12.36 -1.86 -3.12
N THR A 87 13.31 -1.25 -3.83
CA THR A 87 14.74 -1.27 -3.45
C THR A 87 15.07 -0.35 -2.27
N GLY A 88 14.10 0.38 -1.72
CA GLY A 88 14.27 1.23 -0.54
C GLY A 88 13.95 0.49 0.75
N GLU A 89 14.61 0.89 1.84
CA GLU A 89 14.34 0.39 3.18
C GLU A 89 13.19 1.14 3.83
N ALA A 90 12.30 0.42 4.49
CA ALA A 90 11.18 0.97 5.25
C ALA A 90 10.92 0.14 6.50
N SER A 91 10.64 0.80 7.62
CA SER A 91 10.15 0.10 8.81
C SER A 91 8.68 -0.30 8.66
N PRO A 92 8.21 -1.33 9.40
CA PRO A 92 6.79 -1.66 9.42
C PRO A 92 5.91 -0.48 9.80
N LEU A 93 6.36 0.33 10.77
CA LEU A 93 5.63 1.53 11.20
C LEU A 93 5.47 2.54 10.06
N GLN A 94 6.53 2.80 9.29
CA GLN A 94 6.49 3.74 8.15
C GLN A 94 5.53 3.25 7.07
N MET A 95 5.60 1.97 6.70
CA MET A 95 4.74 1.41 5.66
C MET A 95 3.28 1.35 6.10
N THR A 96 3.00 0.93 7.34
CA THR A 96 1.63 0.92 7.88
C THR A 96 1.06 2.33 7.97
N THR A 97 1.86 3.33 8.34
CA THR A 97 1.44 4.74 8.37
C THR A 97 1.06 5.25 6.98
N LEU A 98 1.85 4.91 5.96
CA LEU A 98 1.52 5.27 4.58
C LEU A 98 0.18 4.69 4.14
N TYR A 99 -0.10 3.43 4.46
CA TYR A 99 -1.39 2.78 4.19
C TYR A 99 -2.53 3.36 5.02
N ALA A 100 -2.27 3.84 6.24
CA ALA A 100 -3.27 4.56 7.02
C ALA A 100 -3.72 5.84 6.30
N GLY A 101 -2.81 6.54 5.63
CA GLY A 101 -3.19 7.71 4.82
C GLY A 101 -4.05 7.35 3.60
N LEU A 102 -3.77 6.21 2.96
CA LEU A 102 -4.61 5.68 1.87
C LEU A 102 -6.02 5.31 2.37
N ALA A 103 -6.10 4.58 3.49
CA ALA A 103 -7.36 4.19 4.12
C ALA A 103 -8.16 5.41 4.61
N ALA A 104 -7.49 6.51 4.96
CA ALA A 104 -8.07 7.78 5.37
C ALA A 104 -8.43 8.71 4.19
N GLY A 105 -8.60 8.17 2.98
CA GLY A 105 -9.03 8.98 1.82
C GLY A 105 -7.89 9.79 1.20
N GLY A 106 -6.64 9.33 1.30
CA GLY A 106 -5.47 10.07 0.79
C GLY A 106 -5.01 11.23 1.67
N ARG A 107 -5.50 11.29 2.92
CA ARG A 107 -5.05 12.26 3.93
C ARG A 107 -3.75 11.75 4.58
N PRO A 108 -2.71 12.57 4.70
CA PRO A 108 -1.47 12.13 5.34
C PRO A 108 -1.73 11.69 6.79
N ALA A 109 -1.14 10.56 7.18
CA ALA A 109 -1.24 10.04 8.53
C ALA A 109 0.11 10.20 9.27
N LEU A 110 0.04 10.47 10.57
CA LEU A 110 1.19 10.52 11.46
C LEU A 110 0.99 9.52 12.59
N ALA A 111 1.85 8.50 12.64
CA ALA A 111 1.84 7.55 13.73
C ALA A 111 2.25 8.24 15.05
N HIS A 112 1.52 7.93 16.12
CA HIS A 112 1.78 8.42 17.46
C HIS A 112 1.51 7.30 18.48
N GLY A 113 2.32 7.24 19.54
CA GLY A 113 2.13 6.27 20.63
C GLY A 113 1.54 6.87 21.90
N ILE A 114 1.49 8.21 22.00
CA ILE A 114 1.05 8.94 23.19
C ILE A 114 -0.23 9.69 22.83
N ALA A 115 -1.34 9.36 23.49
CA ALA A 115 -2.61 10.07 23.32
C ALA A 115 -2.70 11.31 24.23
N GLU A 116 -2.25 11.18 25.47
CA GLU A 116 -2.28 12.25 26.47
C GLU A 116 -1.17 12.05 27.52
N ILE A 117 -0.63 13.14 28.05
CA ILE A 117 0.24 13.17 29.24
C ILE A 117 -0.44 14.06 30.27
N ARG A 118 -0.59 13.58 31.50
CA ARG A 118 -1.14 14.33 32.64
C ARG A 118 -0.13 14.39 33.79
N ASP A 119 -0.16 15.48 34.55
CA ASP A 119 0.59 15.55 35.82
C ASP A 119 -0.14 14.81 36.97
N ARG A 120 0.50 14.76 38.14
CA ARG A 120 -0.04 14.07 39.34
C ARG A 120 -1.38 14.63 39.84
N ASN A 121 -1.71 15.86 39.45
CA ASN A 121 -2.96 16.53 39.80
C ASN A 121 -4.03 16.36 38.71
N GLY A 122 -3.76 15.54 37.69
CA GLY A 122 -4.67 15.27 36.58
C GLY A 122 -4.69 16.34 35.49
N ARG A 123 -3.83 17.37 35.56
CA ARG A 123 -3.77 18.43 34.56
C ARG A 123 -3.09 17.92 33.29
N SER A 124 -3.75 18.12 32.14
CA SER A 124 -3.22 17.73 30.83
C SER A 124 -2.01 18.60 30.46
N LEU A 125 -0.86 17.96 30.23
CA LEU A 125 0.39 18.57 29.79
C LEU A 125 0.58 18.46 28.28
N TYR A 126 0.04 17.39 27.69
CA TYR A 126 0.04 17.13 26.26
C TYR A 126 -1.21 16.34 25.92
N GLN A 127 -1.84 16.66 24.79
CA GLN A 127 -2.88 15.86 24.20
C GLN A 127 -2.63 15.82 22.70
N ASN A 128 -2.56 14.62 22.13
CA ASN A 128 -2.44 14.48 20.70
C ASN A 128 -3.73 14.98 20.03
N ARG A 129 -3.61 15.96 19.15
CA ARG A 129 -4.70 16.47 18.33
C ARG A 129 -4.40 16.10 16.89
N PRO A 130 -5.12 15.13 16.31
CA PRO A 130 -4.90 14.75 14.92
C PRO A 130 -4.99 15.97 14.02
N ALA A 131 -3.94 16.21 13.22
CA ALA A 131 -3.97 17.27 12.24
C ALA A 131 -5.05 16.96 11.19
N ASN A 132 -5.97 17.88 10.94
CA ASN A 132 -6.95 17.76 9.87
C ASN A 132 -6.30 18.10 8.52
N LEU A 133 -5.36 17.25 8.08
CA LEU A 133 -4.64 17.44 6.83
C LEU A 133 -5.56 17.14 5.65
N ALA A 134 -5.49 17.99 4.62
CA ALA A 134 -6.23 17.80 3.39
C ALA A 134 -5.72 16.55 2.62
N PRO A 135 -6.59 15.89 1.84
CA PRO A 135 -6.14 14.88 0.88
C PRO A 135 -5.10 15.46 -0.07
N VAL A 136 -4.11 14.65 -0.45
CA VAL A 136 -3.02 15.08 -1.36
C VAL A 136 -3.27 14.67 -2.81
N VAL A 137 -4.37 13.98 -3.07
CA VAL A 137 -4.83 13.52 -4.39
C VAL A 137 -6.36 13.62 -4.48
N PRO A 138 -6.94 13.64 -5.68
CA PRO A 138 -8.39 13.58 -5.85
C PRO A 138 -9.00 12.30 -5.27
N ASP A 139 -10.22 12.39 -4.75
CA ASP A 139 -10.92 11.24 -4.14
C ASP A 139 -11.15 10.09 -5.13
N ALA A 140 -11.37 10.40 -6.40
CA ALA A 140 -11.48 9.41 -7.47
C ALA A 140 -10.22 8.54 -7.58
N ALA A 141 -9.03 9.13 -7.45
CA ALA A 141 -7.77 8.38 -7.50
C ALA A 141 -7.60 7.42 -6.31
N ILE A 142 -8.08 7.81 -5.12
CA ILE A 142 -8.06 6.96 -3.93
C ILE A 142 -9.09 5.83 -4.03
N TYR A 143 -10.28 6.13 -4.55
CA TYR A 143 -11.31 5.13 -4.81
C TYR A 143 -10.80 4.07 -5.81
N ASP A 144 -10.19 4.52 -6.91
CA ASP A 144 -9.62 3.66 -7.93
C ASP A 144 -8.47 2.81 -7.39
N LEU A 145 -7.55 3.41 -6.63
CA LEU A 145 -6.46 2.65 -5.99
C LEU A 145 -7.01 1.61 -5.02
N THR A 146 -8.00 1.98 -4.20
CA THR A 146 -8.64 1.07 -3.24
C THR A 146 -9.32 -0.09 -3.96
N THR A 147 -9.98 0.18 -5.10
CA THR A 147 -10.56 -0.86 -5.96
C THR A 147 -9.50 -1.81 -6.51
N MET A 148 -8.35 -1.29 -6.92
CA MET A 148 -7.23 -2.12 -7.39
C MET A 148 -6.59 -2.94 -6.27
N LEU A 149 -6.43 -2.37 -5.06
CA LEU A 149 -5.91 -3.07 -3.89
C LEU A 149 -6.88 -4.14 -3.35
N ARG A 150 -8.19 -3.91 -3.46
CA ARG A 150 -9.22 -4.92 -3.19
C ARG A 150 -9.06 -6.12 -4.14
N ALA A 151 -8.79 -5.87 -5.43
CA ALA A 151 -8.56 -6.93 -6.40
C ALA A 151 -7.34 -7.81 -6.08
N VAL A 152 -6.31 -7.25 -5.41
CA VAL A 152 -5.16 -8.03 -4.91
C VAL A 152 -5.61 -9.08 -3.89
N VAL A 153 -6.50 -8.70 -2.96
CA VAL A 153 -7.03 -9.59 -1.92
C VAL A 153 -8.07 -10.56 -2.49
N GLU A 154 -8.88 -10.13 -3.45
CA GLU A 154 -9.93 -10.98 -4.03
C GLU A 154 -9.39 -12.00 -5.04
N GLY A 155 -8.66 -11.53 -6.05
CA GLY A 155 -8.27 -12.35 -7.19
C GLY A 155 -6.77 -12.50 -7.38
N GLY A 156 -5.99 -11.66 -6.72
CA GLY A 156 -4.56 -11.51 -6.97
C GLY A 156 -3.65 -12.25 -6.00
N THR A 157 -2.48 -11.66 -5.80
CA THR A 157 -1.40 -12.22 -4.97
C THR A 157 -1.74 -12.28 -3.47
N GLY A 158 -2.74 -11.52 -3.00
CA GLY A 158 -3.11 -11.39 -1.60
C GLY A 158 -4.27 -12.26 -1.12
N LYS A 159 -4.68 -13.30 -1.86
CA LYS A 159 -5.85 -14.15 -1.55
C LYS A 159 -5.89 -14.67 -0.12
N ALA A 160 -4.73 -14.99 0.46
CA ALA A 160 -4.64 -15.48 1.83
C ALA A 160 -5.06 -14.45 2.89
N ALA A 161 -5.14 -13.16 2.53
CA ALA A 161 -5.63 -12.08 3.37
C ALA A 161 -7.16 -11.91 3.36
N ARG A 162 -7.91 -12.78 2.67
CA ARG A 162 -9.38 -12.73 2.65
C ARG A 162 -9.96 -13.06 4.03
N ILE A 163 -10.68 -12.11 4.61
CA ILE A 163 -11.26 -12.23 5.96
C ILE A 163 -12.79 -12.27 5.97
N GLY A 164 -13.46 -12.33 4.82
CA GLY A 164 -14.92 -12.39 4.72
C GLY A 164 -15.62 -11.03 4.89
N ARG A 165 -14.88 -9.92 4.80
CA ARG A 165 -15.40 -8.54 4.79
C ARG A 165 -14.60 -7.68 3.80
N PRO A 166 -15.07 -6.48 3.42
CA PRO A 166 -14.31 -5.57 2.56
C PRO A 166 -12.90 -5.31 3.10
N ALA A 167 -11.89 -5.60 2.28
CA ALA A 167 -10.49 -5.44 2.62
C ALA A 167 -9.67 -5.11 1.36
N ALA A 168 -8.65 -4.29 1.54
CA ALA A 168 -7.68 -3.92 0.51
C ALA A 168 -6.27 -4.15 1.05
N GLY A 169 -5.33 -4.51 0.18
CA GLY A 169 -3.95 -4.69 0.62
C GLY A 169 -3.01 -5.05 -0.51
N LYS A 170 -1.72 -5.15 -0.17
CA LYS A 170 -0.68 -5.50 -1.12
C LYS A 170 0.36 -6.42 -0.49
N THR A 171 0.79 -7.38 -1.30
CA THR A 171 1.94 -8.25 -1.02
C THR A 171 3.24 -7.56 -1.39
N GLY A 172 4.29 -7.79 -0.61
CA GLY A 172 5.67 -7.47 -0.96
C GLY A 172 6.56 -8.70 -0.79
N THR A 173 7.51 -8.89 -1.70
CA THR A 173 8.52 -9.95 -1.60
C THR A 173 9.81 -9.38 -2.18
N SER A 174 10.86 -9.28 -1.36
CA SER A 174 12.14 -8.74 -1.82
C SER A 174 12.86 -9.74 -2.73
N GLN A 175 13.89 -9.25 -3.42
CA GLN A 175 14.80 -10.12 -4.16
C GLN A 175 15.46 -11.14 -3.20
N ASP A 176 15.79 -12.32 -3.71
CA ASP A 176 16.28 -13.47 -2.92
C ASP A 176 15.34 -13.95 -1.79
N ASN A 177 14.07 -13.50 -1.73
CA ASN A 177 13.10 -13.85 -0.68
C ASN A 177 13.61 -13.57 0.75
N ARG A 178 14.30 -12.45 0.97
CA ARG A 178 14.80 -12.06 2.30
C ARG A 178 13.72 -11.45 3.18
N ASP A 179 12.74 -10.82 2.54
CA ASP A 179 11.63 -10.11 3.18
C ASP A 179 10.32 -10.50 2.54
N ALA A 180 9.33 -10.73 3.40
CA ALA A 180 7.96 -11.00 2.99
C ALA A 180 7.02 -10.05 3.73
N TRP A 181 6.24 -9.30 2.97
CA TRP A 181 5.35 -8.26 3.47
C TRP A 181 3.90 -8.52 3.08
N PHE A 182 2.99 -8.19 3.97
CA PHE A 182 1.61 -7.88 3.62
C PHE A 182 1.16 -6.65 4.39
N VAL A 183 0.71 -5.63 3.68
CA VAL A 183 0.13 -4.42 4.29
C VAL A 183 -1.26 -4.23 3.71
N GLY A 184 -2.24 -4.05 4.59
CA GLY A 184 -3.64 -3.97 4.19
C GLY A 184 -4.50 -3.29 5.23
N TYR A 185 -5.73 -2.99 4.82
CA TYR A 185 -6.71 -2.28 5.63
C TYR A 185 -8.13 -2.75 5.35
N THR A 186 -8.98 -2.58 6.36
CA THR A 186 -10.43 -2.45 6.22
C THR A 186 -10.82 -0.99 6.43
N ALA A 187 -12.11 -0.66 6.49
CA ALA A 187 -12.54 0.69 6.85
C ALA A 187 -12.22 1.07 8.32
N GLU A 188 -11.91 0.09 9.16
CA GLU A 188 -11.73 0.25 10.61
C GLU A 188 -10.28 0.24 11.05
N LEU A 189 -9.44 -0.54 10.38
CA LEU A 189 -8.09 -0.83 10.86
C LEU A 189 -7.14 -1.06 9.69
N VAL A 190 -5.93 -0.50 9.84
CA VAL A 190 -4.79 -0.77 8.97
C VAL A 190 -3.79 -1.62 9.75
N ALA A 191 -3.25 -2.66 9.12
CA ALA A 191 -2.19 -3.47 9.70
C ALA A 191 -1.14 -3.81 8.64
N GLY A 192 0.13 -3.83 9.08
CA GLY A 192 1.27 -4.30 8.29
C GLY A 192 1.93 -5.47 8.99
N VAL A 193 2.26 -6.51 8.22
CA VAL A 193 3.01 -7.68 8.68
C VAL A 193 4.26 -7.80 7.83
N TRP A 194 5.40 -7.87 8.49
CA TRP A 194 6.68 -8.23 7.90
C TRP A 194 7.17 -9.53 8.52
N ILE A 195 7.78 -10.36 7.70
CA ILE A 195 8.56 -11.51 8.13
C ILE A 195 9.90 -11.40 7.40
N GLY A 196 10.98 -11.58 8.16
CA GLY A 196 12.34 -11.65 7.67
C GLY A 196 13.21 -12.32 8.71
N ARG A 197 14.49 -12.49 8.37
CA ARG A 197 15.51 -12.97 9.30
C ARG A 197 16.42 -11.80 9.66
N ASP A 198 16.79 -11.70 10.93
CA ASP A 198 17.72 -10.67 11.40
C ASP A 198 19.11 -10.77 10.73
N ASP A 199 19.48 -11.97 10.28
CA ASP A 199 20.72 -12.23 9.53
C ASP A 199 20.59 -12.00 8.01
N ALA A 200 19.46 -11.45 7.55
CA ALA A 200 19.12 -11.17 6.16
C ALA A 200 19.26 -12.35 5.18
N ARG A 201 19.31 -13.61 5.69
CA ARG A 201 19.38 -14.78 4.81
C ARG A 201 18.04 -15.04 4.11
N PRO A 202 18.07 -15.60 2.89
CA PRO A 202 16.87 -16.02 2.18
C PRO A 202 15.94 -16.92 3.00
N MET A 203 14.63 -16.68 2.91
CA MET A 203 13.60 -17.54 3.47
C MET A 203 12.95 -18.38 2.36
N LYS A 204 13.26 -19.68 2.32
CA LYS A 204 12.72 -20.58 1.29
C LYS A 204 11.20 -20.71 1.44
N GLY A 205 10.46 -20.36 0.38
CA GLY A 205 9.01 -20.52 0.32
C GLY A 205 8.19 -19.48 1.11
N VAL A 206 8.83 -18.44 1.66
CA VAL A 206 8.14 -17.36 2.36
C VAL A 206 7.98 -16.18 1.42
N THR A 207 6.74 -15.93 1.01
CA THR A 207 6.37 -14.79 0.15
C THR A 207 5.31 -13.94 0.83
N GLY A 208 5.14 -12.69 0.39
CA GLY A 208 4.15 -11.78 0.94
C GLY A 208 2.71 -12.30 0.90
N GLY A 209 2.36 -13.06 -0.15
CA GLY A 209 1.06 -13.71 -0.30
C GLY A 209 0.86 -14.97 0.55
N GLY A 210 1.93 -15.45 1.20
CA GLY A 210 1.94 -16.65 2.04
C GLY A 210 1.74 -16.31 3.51
N ALA A 211 2.81 -16.50 4.31
CA ALA A 211 2.75 -16.35 5.76
C ALA A 211 2.32 -14.95 6.24
N PRO A 212 2.87 -13.82 5.71
CA PRO A 212 2.46 -12.49 6.16
C PRO A 212 0.97 -12.21 5.95
N ALA A 213 0.42 -12.57 4.78
CA ALA A 213 -0.99 -12.41 4.48
C ALA A 213 -1.90 -13.25 5.40
N ARG A 214 -1.48 -14.48 5.77
CA ARG A 214 -2.22 -15.32 6.73
C ARG A 214 -2.20 -14.77 8.14
N ILE A 215 -1.05 -14.28 8.60
CA ILE A 215 -0.93 -13.62 9.92
C ILE A 215 -1.80 -12.37 9.95
N TRP A 216 -1.76 -11.55 8.89
CA TRP A 216 -2.62 -10.38 8.76
C TRP A 216 -4.10 -10.78 8.85
N ALA A 217 -4.52 -11.84 8.14
CA ALA A 217 -5.90 -12.32 8.18
C ALA A 217 -6.34 -12.78 9.57
N ASP A 218 -5.52 -13.58 10.27
CA ASP A 218 -5.84 -14.05 11.61
C ASP A 218 -5.94 -12.88 12.61
N PHE A 219 -4.97 -11.97 12.58
CA PHE A 219 -4.98 -10.76 13.39
C PHE A 219 -6.24 -9.92 13.15
N MET A 220 -6.56 -9.62 11.88
CA MET A 220 -7.71 -8.77 11.53
C MET A 220 -9.05 -9.41 11.90
N ARG A 221 -9.20 -10.74 11.77
CA ARG A 221 -10.42 -11.44 12.22
C ARG A 221 -10.63 -11.33 13.73
N ARG A 222 -9.55 -11.42 14.50
CA ARG A 222 -9.61 -11.28 15.98
C ARG A 222 -9.85 -9.84 16.40
N ALA A 223 -9.11 -8.90 15.81
CA ALA A 223 -9.17 -7.48 16.14
C ALA A 223 -10.54 -6.86 15.80
N LEU A 224 -11.21 -7.34 14.74
CA LEU A 224 -12.51 -6.84 14.29
C LEU A 224 -13.69 -7.70 14.75
N LYS A 225 -13.48 -8.62 15.69
CA LYS A 225 -14.56 -9.44 16.24
C LYS A 225 -15.59 -8.55 16.93
N GLY A 226 -16.85 -8.65 16.54
CA GLY A 226 -17.94 -7.82 17.05
C GLY A 226 -18.04 -6.42 16.41
N THR A 227 -17.15 -6.08 15.47
CA THR A 227 -17.24 -4.83 14.69
C THR A 227 -17.94 -5.10 13.37
N ALA A 228 -19.06 -4.41 13.12
CA ALA A 228 -19.81 -4.53 11.88
C ALA A 228 -18.92 -4.26 10.64
N PRO A 229 -19.05 -5.06 9.56
CA PRO A 229 -18.49 -4.75 8.25
C PRO A 229 -18.93 -3.39 7.74
N ARG A 230 -17.98 -2.55 7.32
CA ARG A 230 -18.25 -1.37 6.50
C ARG A 230 -17.52 -1.48 5.18
N ASP A 231 -18.05 -0.79 4.17
CA ASP A 231 -17.37 -0.66 2.89
C ASP A 231 -16.06 0.12 3.05
N LEU A 232 -15.07 -0.22 2.24
CA LEU A 232 -13.81 0.53 2.21
C LEU A 232 -14.13 1.99 1.88
N LEU A 233 -13.45 2.92 2.58
CA LEU A 233 -13.69 4.37 2.49
C LEU A 233 -15.07 4.81 3.03
N ALA A 234 -15.91 3.92 3.58
CA ALA A 234 -17.12 4.32 4.29
C ALA A 234 -16.76 5.08 5.58
N GLY A 235 -16.93 6.39 5.55
CA GLY A 235 -16.49 7.31 6.61
C GLY A 235 -15.43 8.32 6.16
N THR A 236 -14.91 8.25 4.92
CA THR A 236 -14.15 9.34 4.29
C THR A 236 -15.10 10.35 3.65
N ASN A 237 -16.14 10.75 4.38
CA ASN A 237 -17.14 11.70 3.90
C ASN A 237 -16.49 13.09 3.74
N TRP A 238 -16.00 13.41 2.55
CA TRP A 238 -16.06 14.80 2.09
C TRP A 238 -17.49 15.00 1.57
N ARG A 239 -18.20 15.98 2.13
CA ARG A 239 -19.57 16.30 1.70
C ARG A 239 -19.52 17.12 0.41
N LEU A 240 -20.47 16.93 -0.49
CA LEU A 240 -21.16 18.08 -1.08
C LEU A 240 -22.39 18.34 -0.22
N ALA A 241 -22.24 19.24 0.76
CA ALA A 241 -23.39 19.99 1.23
C ALA A 241 -23.59 21.10 0.21
N ALA A 242 -24.54 20.91 -0.71
CA ALA A 242 -24.97 21.93 -1.63
C ALA A 242 -26.49 22.09 -1.52
N LYS A 243 -26.86 23.15 -0.78
CA LYS A 243 -28.18 23.76 -0.55
C LYS A 243 -29.23 22.93 0.20
#